data_AF-B5W8V9-F1
#
_entry.id   AF-B5W8V9-F1
#
_cell.length_a   1.000
_cell.length_b   1.000
_cell.length_c   1.000
_cell.angle_alpha   90.00
_cell.angle_beta   90.00
_cell.angle_gamma   90.00
#
_symmetry.space_group_name_H-M   'P 1'
#
loop_
_entity.id
_entity.type
_entity.pdbx_description
1 polymer ?
#
loop_
_entity_poly.entity_id
_entity_poly.type
_entity_poly.pdbx_seq_one_letter_code
_entity_poly.pdbx_strand_id
1 'polypeptide(L)'
;MSNKPLRHILGLSGGKDSTALAVLLHKQVPQMEYFFCDTHKELPETYEYLDRIKAGLGIKIHYLSAKRGFDHWLDIHGGLLPSPNVYLILAIGC
;
A
#
# COMPACT_ATOMS: atom_id res chain seq x y z
N MET A 1 -31.92 1.26 -9.52
CA MET A 1 -30.56 1.50 -8.98
C MET A 1 -29.80 0.19 -9.11
N SER A 2 -28.65 0.20 -9.82
CA SER A 2 -27.83 -1.01 -10.03
C SER A 2 -27.29 -1.49 -8.68
N ASN A 3 -27.78 -2.63 -8.19
CA ASN A 3 -27.37 -3.24 -6.93
C ASN A 3 -26.00 -3.93 -7.09
N LYS A 4 -24.94 -3.14 -7.32
CA LYS A 4 -23.57 -3.65 -7.38
C LYS A 4 -23.09 -3.92 -5.95
N PRO A 5 -22.46 -5.08 -5.69
CA PRO A 5 -21.89 -5.36 -4.37
C PRO A 5 -20.83 -4.31 -4.02
N LEU A 6 -20.90 -3.78 -2.80
CA LEU A 6 -19.94 -2.79 -2.29
C LEU A 6 -18.60 -3.46 -2.03
N ARG A 7 -17.53 -2.94 -2.63
CA ARG A 7 -16.16 -3.41 -2.41
C ARG A 7 -15.51 -2.56 -1.34
N HIS A 8 -14.92 -3.20 -0.34
CA HIS A 8 -14.14 -2.55 0.72
C HIS A 8 -12.66 -2.85 0.50
N ILE A 9 -11.84 -1.81 0.44
CA ILE A 9 -10.42 -1.92 0.14
C ILE A 9 -9.65 -1.14 1.21
N LEU A 10 -8.63 -1.77 1.81
CA LEU A 10 -7.78 -1.17 2.83
C LEU A 10 -6.31 -1.18 2.39
N GLY A 11 -5.70 0.00 2.38
CA GLY A 11 -4.27 0.16 2.17
C GLY A 11 -3.48 -0.14 3.44
N LEU A 12 -2.47 -0.99 3.32
CA LEU A 12 -1.46 -1.23 4.34
C LEU A 12 -0.22 -0.41 4.01
N SER A 13 0.39 0.18 5.03
CA SER A 13 1.64 0.94 4.91
C SER A 13 2.82 0.29 5.64
N GLY A 14 2.58 -0.81 6.37
CA GLY A 14 3.55 -1.36 7.31
C GLY A 14 3.65 -0.58 8.64
N GLY A 15 2.83 0.46 8.81
CA GLY A 15 2.73 1.23 10.06
C GLY A 15 1.69 0.66 11.04
N LYS A 16 1.84 1.00 12.32
CA LYS A 16 0.95 0.54 13.39
C LYS A 16 -0.53 0.91 13.18
N ASP A 17 -0.80 2.10 12.62
CA ASP A 17 -2.17 2.63 12.53
C ASP A 17 -2.98 1.90 11.45
N SER A 18 -2.37 1.69 10.27
CA SER A 18 -3.00 0.91 9.19
C SER A 18 -3.17 -0.56 9.59
N THR A 19 -2.21 -1.13 10.33
CA THR A 19 -2.34 -2.48 10.89
C THR A 19 -3.46 -2.57 11.93
N ALA A 20 -3.56 -1.63 12.87
CA ALA A 20 -4.63 -1.62 13.88
C ALA A 20 -6.01 -1.55 13.22
N LEU A 21 -6.15 -0.72 12.19
CA LEU A 21 -7.36 -0.63 11.40
C LEU A 21 -7.66 -1.94 10.66
N ALA A 22 -6.64 -2.60 10.10
CA ALA A 22 -6.80 -3.90 9.44
C ALA A 22 -7.30 -4.96 10.41
N VAL A 23 -6.75 -5.03 11.62
CA VAL A 23 -7.18 -5.97 12.67
C VAL A 23 -8.64 -5.73 13.06
N LEU A 24 -9.04 -4.46 13.22
CA LEU A 24 -10.42 -4.09 13.57
C LEU A 24 -11.39 -4.46 12.45
N LEU A 25 -11.11 -4.04 11.23
CA LEU A 25 -12.02 -4.19 10.09
C LEU A 25 -12.07 -5.63 9.56
N HIS A 26 -11.00 -6.41 9.71
CA HIS A 26 -10.99 -7.82 9.32
C HIS A 26 -12.12 -8.61 10.00
N LYS A 27 -12.44 -8.27 11.25
CA LYS A 27 -13.54 -8.88 12.00
C LYS A 27 -14.93 -8.42 11.55
N GLN A 28 -15.03 -7.20 11.03
CA GLN A 28 -16.31 -6.56 10.68
C GLN A 28 -16.67 -6.74 9.20
N VAL A 29 -15.67 -6.86 8.34
CA VAL A 29 -15.82 -6.96 6.88
C VAL A 29 -14.96 -8.13 6.37
N PRO A 30 -15.47 -9.37 6.43
CA PRO A 30 -14.70 -10.57 6.06
C PRO A 30 -14.21 -10.60 4.61
N GLN A 31 -14.84 -9.81 3.75
CA GLN A 31 -14.54 -9.71 2.31
C GLN A 31 -13.78 -8.42 1.95
N MET A 32 -13.09 -7.85 2.93
CA MET A 32 -12.14 -6.75 2.73
C MET A 32 -10.97 -7.18 1.86
N GLU A 33 -10.62 -6.34 0.89
CA GLU A 33 -9.42 -6.48 0.08
C GLU A 33 -8.28 -5.63 0.66
N TYR A 34 -7.05 -6.15 0.67
CA TYR A 34 -5.89 -5.45 1.22
C TYR A 34 -4.86 -5.20 0.13
N PHE A 35 -4.25 -4.02 0.11
CA PHE A 35 -3.16 -3.70 -0.79
C PHE A 35 -1.99 -3.02 -0.10
N PHE A 36 -0.81 -3.11 -0.70
CA PHE A 36 0.40 -2.40 -0.29
C PHE A 36 1.02 -1.71 -1.51
N CYS A 37 1.40 -0.45 -1.36
CA CYS A 37 2.09 0.31 -2.41
C CYS A 37 3.60 0.14 -2.25
N ASP A 38 4.21 -0.66 -3.11
CA ASP A 38 5.63 -0.97 -3.07
C ASP A 38 6.42 0.05 -3.90
N THR A 39 7.23 0.84 -3.21
CA THR A 39 8.13 1.84 -3.80
C THR A 39 9.46 1.24 -4.28
N HIS A 40 9.72 -0.03 -3.97
CA HIS A 40 11.01 -0.71 -4.04
C HIS A 40 12.11 -0.04 -3.21
N LYS A 41 11.74 0.81 -2.26
CA LYS A 41 12.64 1.52 -1.33
C LYS A 41 12.32 1.23 0.14
N GLU A 42 11.38 0.32 0.38
CA GLU A 42 11.05 -0.14 1.72
C GLU A 42 12.18 -0.94 2.33
N LEU A 43 12.29 -0.85 3.66
CA LEU A 43 13.24 -1.64 4.41
C LEU A 43 12.84 -3.13 4.40
N PRO A 44 13.81 -4.08 4.43
CA PRO A 44 13.53 -5.51 4.56
C PRO A 44 12.54 -5.84 5.70
N GLU A 45 12.66 -5.14 6.81
CA GLU A 45 11.82 -5.26 8.00
C GLU A 45 10.35 -4.92 7.71
N THR A 46 10.07 -4.01 6.78
CA THR A 46 8.70 -3.69 6.35
C THR A 46 8.07 -4.90 5.67
N TYR A 47 8.79 -5.58 4.79
CA TYR A 47 8.28 -6.78 4.12
C TYR A 47 8.07 -7.93 5.11
N GLU A 48 9.02 -8.17 6.01
CA GLU A 48 8.87 -9.16 7.07
C GLU A 48 7.65 -8.87 7.95
N TYR A 49 7.41 -7.59 8.26
CA TYR A 49 6.26 -7.18 9.04
C TYR A 49 4.95 -7.43 8.28
N LEU A 50 4.88 -7.11 6.99
CA LEU A 50 3.72 -7.43 6.15
C LEU A 50 3.47 -8.94 6.05
N ASP A 51 4.53 -9.76 6.01
CA ASP A 51 4.43 -11.23 6.06
C ASP A 51 3.80 -11.72 7.37
N ARG A 52 4.20 -11.14 8.50
CA ARG A 52 3.59 -11.44 9.80
C ARG A 52 2.11 -11.05 9.84
N ILE A 53 1.73 -9.92 9.23
CA ILE A 53 0.32 -9.50 9.13
C ILE A 53 -0.47 -10.50 8.27
N LYS A 54 0.05 -10.89 7.09
CA LYS A 54 -0.57 -11.89 6.21
C LYS A 54 -0.83 -13.20 6.97
N ALA A 55 0.19 -13.72 7.66
CA ALA A 55 0.08 -14.95 8.42
C ALA A 55 -0.86 -14.82 9.63
N GLY A 56 -0.75 -13.72 10.39
CA GLY A 56 -1.52 -13.52 11.62
C GLY A 56 -3.01 -13.26 11.39
N LEU A 57 -3.37 -12.62 10.28
CA LEU A 57 -4.77 -12.36 9.92
C LEU A 57 -5.33 -13.36 8.89
N GLY A 58 -4.50 -14.22 8.30
CA GLY A 58 -4.93 -15.12 7.24
C GLY A 58 -5.40 -14.39 5.98
N ILE A 59 -4.82 -13.22 5.69
CA ILE A 59 -5.23 -12.35 4.57
C ILE A 59 -4.23 -12.41 3.41
N LYS A 60 -4.70 -12.06 2.22
CA LYS A 60 -3.87 -11.78 1.06
C LYS A 60 -3.67 -10.27 0.91
N ILE A 61 -2.43 -9.84 0.69
CA ILE A 61 -2.09 -8.45 0.35
C ILE A 61 -1.75 -8.39 -1.14
N HIS A 62 -2.39 -7.47 -1.85
CA HIS A 62 -2.08 -7.14 -3.24
C HIS A 62 -0.98 -6.08 -3.30
N TYR A 63 0.16 -6.43 -3.88
CA TYR A 63 1.26 -5.47 -4.05
C TYR A 63 1.03 -4.69 -5.34
N LEU A 64 0.95 -3.37 -5.20
CA LEU A 64 0.90 -2.42 -6.29
C LEU A 64 2.30 -1.82 -6.41
N SER A 65 2.97 -2.10 -7.52
CA SER A 65 4.32 -1.59 -7.79
C SER A 65 4.36 -1.02 -9.20
N ALA A 66 4.84 0.21 -9.34
CA ALA A 66 5.06 0.79 -10.66
C ALA A 66 6.21 0.08 -11.37
N LYS A 67 6.07 -0.18 -12.67
CA LYS A 67 7.17 -0.68 -13.52
C LYS A 67 8.40 0.24 -13.54
N ARG A 68 8.19 1.51 -13.17
CA ARG A 68 9.21 2.57 -13.12
C ARG A 68 9.17 3.18 -11.72
N GLY A 69 10.13 2.79 -10.89
CA GLY A 69 10.20 3.18 -9.47
C GLY A 69 10.81 4.57 -9.26
N PHE A 70 11.10 4.88 -7.99
CA PHE A 70 11.58 6.19 -7.54
C PHE A 70 12.72 6.77 -8.38
N ASP A 71 13.76 5.97 -8.62
CA ASP A 71 14.97 6.44 -9.28
C ASP A 71 14.72 6.91 -10.72
N HIS A 72 13.78 6.28 -11.43
CA HIS A 72 13.40 6.69 -12.79
C HIS A 72 12.78 8.09 -12.81
N TRP A 73 11.92 8.37 -11.85
CA TRP A 73 11.27 9.68 -11.75
C TRP A 73 12.22 10.73 -11.18
N LEU A 74 13.08 10.35 -10.25
CA LEU A 74 14.12 11.24 -9.74
C LEU A 74 15.05 11.71 -10.88
N ASP A 75 15.43 10.81 -11.79
CA ASP A 75 16.25 11.10 -12.96
C ASP A 75 15.53 12.03 -13.96
N ILE A 76 14.29 11.69 -14.35
CA ILE A 76 13.50 12.49 -15.31
C ILE A 76 13.26 13.93 -14.83
N HIS A 77 13.14 14.13 -13.52
CA HIS A 77 12.85 15.44 -12.94
C HIS A 77 14.08 16.16 -12.39
N GLY A 78 15.29 15.73 -12.78
CA GLY A 78 16.53 16.45 -12.47
C GLY A 78 16.85 16.52 -10.98
N GLY A 79 16.53 15.47 -10.22
CA GLY A 79 16.78 15.41 -8.78
C GLY A 79 15.73 16.10 -7.92
N LEU A 80 14.59 16.52 -8.49
CA LEU A 80 13.49 17.09 -7.74
C LEU A 80 12.88 16.03 -6.79
N LEU A 81 13.03 16.25 -5.49
CA LEU A 81 12.37 15.44 -4.48
C LEU A 81 10.88 15.80 -4.37
N PRO A 82 10.03 14.84 -3.98
CA PRO A 82 8.63 15.13 -3.74
C PRO A 82 8.50 16.12 -2.58
N SER A 83 7.48 16.95 -2.67
CA SER A 83 7.07 17.83 -1.59
C SER A 83 5.56 17.76 -1.44
N PRO A 84 4.97 18.29 -0.36
CA PRO A 84 3.52 18.38 -0.23
C PRO A 84 2.85 19.08 -1.43
N ASN A 85 3.56 19.96 -2.13
CA ASN A 85 3.10 20.69 -3.31
C ASN A 85 3.53 20.05 -4.64
N VAL A 86 4.43 19.06 -4.61
CA VAL A 86 4.98 18.38 -5.79
C VAL A 86 4.89 16.87 -5.59
N TYR A 87 3.86 16.29 -6.19
CA TYR A 87 3.50 14.87 -6.11
C TYR A 87 4.39 13.95 -6.98
N LEU A 88 5.69 14.21 -7.05
CA LEU A 88 6.57 13.48 -7.97
C LEU A 88 6.73 12.00 -7.61
N ILE A 89 6.70 11.67 -6.32
CA ILE A 89 6.73 10.28 -5.83
C ILE A 89 5.32 9.71 -5.64
N LEU A 90 4.36 10.56 -5.28
CA LEU A 90 2.98 10.11 -5.04
C LEU A 90 2.27 9.64 -6.33
N ALA A 91 2.82 9.96 -7.51
CA ALA A 91 2.35 9.49 -8.81
C ALA A 91 3.20 8.35 -9.41
N ILE A 92 4.07 7.70 -8.63
CA ILE A 92 4.64 6.40 -8.98
C ILE A 92 3.53 5.38 -8.76
N GLY A 93 2.65 5.31 -9.76
CA GLY A 93 1.32 4.72 -9.69
C GLY A 93 1.27 3.34 -9.05
N CYS A 94 0.85 3.33 -7.78
CA CYS A 94 -0.43 2.70 -7.49
C CYS A 94 -1.54 3.48 -8.24
#